data_AF-A0A7R9D0Q1-F1
#
_entry.id   AF-A0A7R9D0Q1-F1
#
_cell.length_a   1.000
_cell.length_b   1.000
_cell.length_c   1.000
_cell.angle_alpha   90.00
_cell.angle_beta   90.00
_cell.angle_gamma   90.00
#
_symmetry.space_group_name_H-M   'P 1'
#
loop_
_entity.id
_entity.type
_entity.pdbx_description
1 polymer ?
#
loop_
_entity_poly.entity_id
_entity_poly.type
_entity_poly.pdbx_seq_one_letter_code
_entity_poly.pdbx_strand_id
1 'polypeptide(L)'
;MEAILDSQGVSGRDCILRTICEASQLLGPGESLLQDLLHVIFRFPSAEEGISSSMRGYDVAASRAGCEPWTDTCPFSLLAILLTAT
;
A
#
# COMPACT_ATOMS: atom_id res chain seq x y z
N MET A 1 5.21 -4.08 -11.34
CA MET A 1 3.79 -3.67 -11.15
C MET A 1 3.58 -2.22 -11.53
N GLU A 2 4.40 -1.27 -11.02
CA GLU A 2 4.32 0.16 -11.39
C GLU A 2 4.28 0.39 -12.91
N ALA A 3 5.24 -0.14 -13.68
CA ALA A 3 5.30 0.04 -15.13
C ALA A 3 4.07 -0.49 -15.90
N ILE A 4 3.38 -1.49 -15.37
CA ILE A 4 2.14 -2.00 -15.97
C ILE A 4 1.02 -0.98 -15.75
N LEU A 5 0.90 -0.44 -14.54
CA LEU A 5 -0.09 0.58 -14.20
C LEU A 5 0.18 1.88 -14.98
N ASP A 6 1.45 2.26 -15.12
CA ASP A 6 1.86 3.39 -15.96
C ASP A 6 1.42 3.20 -17.42
N SER A 7 1.56 1.98 -17.95
CA SER A 7 1.10 1.63 -19.31
C SER A 7 -0.42 1.70 -19.49
N GLN A 8 -1.19 1.63 -18.39
CA GLN A 8 -2.65 1.78 -18.38
C GLN A 8 -3.10 3.24 -18.19
N GLY A 9 -2.16 4.19 -18.10
CA GLY A 9 -2.46 5.63 -18.03
C GLY A 9 -2.74 6.14 -16.61
N VAL A 10 -2.33 5.41 -15.57
CA VAL A 10 -2.39 5.88 -14.17
C VAL A 10 -1.01 5.93 -13.54
N SER A 11 -0.83 6.73 -12.48
CA SER A 11 0.44 6.78 -11.75
C SER A 11 0.64 5.46 -11.01
N GLY A 12 1.48 4.57 -11.57
CA GLY A 12 1.71 3.25 -11.02
C GLY A 12 2.29 3.31 -9.62
N ARG A 13 3.22 4.24 -9.39
CA ARG A 13 3.78 4.51 -8.07
C ARG A 13 2.71 4.93 -7.05
N ASP A 14 1.83 5.86 -7.41
CA ASP A 14 0.79 6.32 -6.48
C ASP A 14 -0.26 5.25 -6.22
N CYS A 15 -0.59 4.42 -7.22
CA CYS A 15 -1.46 3.26 -7.02
C CYS A 15 -0.86 2.26 -6.03
N ILE A 16 0.46 2.01 -6.09
CA ILE A 16 1.13 1.14 -5.12
C ILE A 16 1.10 1.77 -3.73
N LEU A 17 1.41 3.07 -3.60
CA LEU A 17 1.35 3.77 -2.32
C LEU A 17 -0.08 3.78 -1.73
N ARG A 18 -1.11 4.04 -2.55
CA ARG A 18 -2.51 3.94 -2.16
C ARG A 18 -2.86 2.54 -1.65
N THR A 19 -2.42 1.51 -2.35
CA THR A 19 -2.66 0.10 -1.98
C THR A 19 -2.05 -0.24 -0.62
N ILE A 20 -0.82 0.25 -0.36
CA ILE A 20 -0.14 0.05 0.92
C ILE A 20 -0.86 0.79 2.04
N CYS A 21 -1.32 2.02 1.77
CA CYS A 21 -2.12 2.77 2.72
C CYS A 21 -3.44 2.07 3.06
N GLU A 22 -4.21 1.66 2.05
CA GLU A 22 -5.47 0.93 2.22
C GLU A 22 -5.24 -0.38 2.96
N ALA A 23 -4.15 -1.10 2.65
CA ALA A 23 -3.78 -2.32 3.35
C ALA A 23 -3.37 -2.07 4.80
N SER A 24 -2.72 -0.94 5.13
CA SER A 24 -2.35 -0.61 6.51
C SER A 24 -3.56 -0.22 7.39
N GLN A 25 -4.61 0.31 6.77
CA GLN A 25 -5.90 0.59 7.42
C GLN A 25 -6.71 -0.70 7.59
N LEU A 26 -6.77 -1.52 6.53
CA LEU A 26 -7.51 -2.78 6.56
C LEU A 26 -6.81 -3.84 7.42
N LEU A 27 -5.50 -4.03 7.30
CA LEU A 27 -4.70 -5.03 8.00
C LEU A 27 -4.09 -4.46 9.29
N GLY A 28 -4.82 -3.59 9.98
CA GLY A 28 -4.45 -3.11 11.31
C GLY A 28 -4.45 -4.26 12.34
N PRO A 29 -3.57 -4.22 13.35
CA PRO A 29 -3.51 -5.24 14.37
C PRO A 29 -4.78 -5.23 15.21
N GLY A 30 -5.30 -6.41 15.55
CA GLY A 30 -6.40 -6.60 16.51
C GLY A 30 -7.80 -6.75 15.92
N GLU A 31 -7.97 -6.70 14.60
CA GLU A 31 -9.28 -6.87 13.95
C GLU A 31 -9.55 -8.35 13.56
N SER A 32 -8.51 -9.13 13.25
CA SER A 32 -8.61 -10.56 12.92
C SER A 32 -7.25 -11.25 12.99
N LEU A 33 -7.22 -12.53 13.38
CA LEU A 33 -5.99 -13.34 13.35
C LEU A 33 -5.37 -13.39 11.94
N LEU A 34 -6.21 -13.40 10.89
CA LEU A 34 -5.72 -13.36 9.51
C LEU A 34 -5.08 -12.00 9.20
N GLN A 35 -5.68 -10.89 9.64
CA GLN A 35 -5.09 -9.56 9.48
C GLN A 35 -3.78 -9.44 10.26
N ASP A 36 -3.71 -9.93 11.49
CA ASP A 36 -2.49 -9.95 12.29
C ASP A 36 -1.39 -10.78 11.64
N LEU A 37 -1.74 -11.95 11.10
CA LEU A 37 -0.79 -12.82 10.40
C LEU A 37 -0.28 -12.17 9.11
N LEU A 38 -1.17 -11.60 8.31
CA LEU A 38 -0.78 -10.87 7.10
C LEU A 38 0.03 -9.62 7.46
N HIS A 39 -0.31 -8.91 8.53
CA HIS A 39 0.44 -7.77 9.03
C HIS A 39 1.87 -8.16 9.40
N VAL A 40 2.06 -9.29 10.10
CA VAL A 40 3.40 -9.80 10.44
C VAL A 40 4.17 -10.25 9.21
N ILE A 41 3.54 -10.97 8.28
CA ILE A 41 4.20 -11.46 7.05
C ILE A 41 4.60 -10.29 6.13
N PHE A 42 3.75 -9.28 6.00
CA PHE A 42 3.94 -8.14 5.09
C PHE A 42 4.51 -6.89 5.75
N ARG A 43 4.86 -6.95 7.04
CA ARG A 43 5.59 -5.87 7.68
C ARG A 43 6.94 -5.73 7.00
N PHE A 44 7.04 -4.73 6.13
CA PHE A 44 8.31 -4.30 5.58
C PHE A 44 9.26 -4.04 6.74
N PRO A 45 10.47 -4.63 6.76
CA PRO A 45 11.46 -4.30 7.76
C PRO A 45 11.72 -2.80 7.63
N SER A 46 11.33 -2.04 8.66
CA SER A 46 11.64 -0.63 8.79
C SER A 46 13.14 -0.48 8.56
N ALA A 47 13.49 0.22 7.49
CA ALA A 47 14.80 0.28 6.89
C ALA A 47 15.92 0.18 7.94
N GLU A 48 16.60 -0.96 7.96
CA GLU A 48 17.94 -1.00 8.51
C GLU A 48 18.78 -0.06 7.63
N GLU A 49 19.42 0.90 8.30
CA GLU A 49 20.07 2.08 7.74
C GLU A 49 20.87 1.77 6.47
N GLY A 50 20.35 2.10 5.28
CA GLY A 50 21.14 1.91 4.07
C GLY A 50 20.44 2.07 2.71
N ILE A 51 19.11 2.03 2.64
CA ILE A 51 18.43 2.02 1.33
C ILE A 51 17.59 3.29 1.12
N SER A 52 18.21 4.24 0.43
CA SER A 52 17.66 5.31 -0.45
C SER A 52 16.39 6.07 -0.04
N SER A 53 16.42 7.39 -0.30
CA SER A 53 15.31 8.36 -0.20
C SER A 53 13.97 7.95 -0.84
N SER A 54 13.97 6.91 -1.67
CA SER A 54 12.81 6.27 -2.29
C SER A 54 11.82 5.64 -1.30
N MET A 55 12.29 5.20 -0.12
CA MET A 55 11.49 4.47 0.89
C MET A 55 10.51 5.37 1.65
N ARG A 56 10.78 6.68 1.70
CA ARG A 56 10.03 7.63 2.53
C ARG A 56 8.54 7.70 2.18
N GLY A 57 8.21 7.58 0.90
CA GLY A 57 6.81 7.56 0.44
C GLY A 57 6.07 6.29 0.88
N TYR A 58 6.78 5.16 0.94
CA TYR A 58 6.25 3.87 1.36
C TYR A 58 5.99 3.84 2.87
N ASP A 59 6.90 4.39 3.68
CA ASP A 59 6.72 4.52 5.13
C ASP A 59 5.54 5.44 5.46
N VAL A 60 5.40 6.54 4.73
CA VAL A 60 4.26 7.46 4.86
C VAL A 60 2.95 6.78 4.46
N ALA A 61 2.94 6.03 3.35
CA ALA A 61 1.77 5.25 2.97
C ALA A 61 1.40 4.18 4.00
N ALA A 62 2.39 3.53 4.62
CA ALA A 62 2.16 2.58 5.71
C ALA A 62 1.74 3.25 7.02
N SER A 63 1.94 4.57 7.15
CA SER A 63 1.46 5.36 8.28
C SER A 63 -0.04 5.62 8.11
N ARG A 64 -0.83 5.40 9.16
CA ARG A 64 -2.32 5.47 9.13
C ARG A 64 -2.89 6.89 8.99
N ALA A 65 -2.24 7.77 8.24
CA ALA A 65 -2.55 9.19 8.13
C ALA A 65 -3.63 9.52 7.08
N GLY A 66 -4.37 8.51 6.57
CA GLY A 66 -5.33 8.66 5.48
C GLY A 66 -4.72 8.36 4.10
N CYS A 67 -5.54 7.89 3.15
CA CYS A 67 -5.12 7.48 1.80
C CYS A 67 -5.53 8.46 0.69
N GLU A 68 -6.18 9.56 1.06
CA GLU A 68 -6.65 10.65 0.20
C GLU A 68 -5.56 11.24 -0.69
N PRO A 69 -4.28 11.37 -0.28
CA PRO A 69 -3.25 11.95 -1.14
C PRO A 69 -3.03 11.23 -2.48
N TRP A 70 -3.43 9.95 -2.58
CA TRP A 70 -3.24 9.13 -3.78
C TRP A 70 -4.54 8.82 -4.53
N THR A 71 -5.70 9.30 -4.08
CA THR A 71 -6.98 9.01 -4.75
C THR A 71 -7.14 9.73 -6.09
N ASP A 72 -6.48 10.89 -6.25
CA ASP A 72 -6.59 11.71 -7.45
C ASP A 72 -5.77 11.14 -8.62
N THR A 73 -4.60 10.55 -8.33
CA THR A 73 -3.69 9.99 -9.34
C THR A 73 -3.88 8.49 -9.56
N CYS A 74 -4.51 7.81 -8.61
CA CYS A 74 -4.97 6.43 -8.74
C CYS A 74 -6.45 6.34 -8.33
N PRO A 75 -7.42 6.33 -9.26
CA PRO A 75 -8.84 6.42 -8.93
C PRO A 75 -9.46 5.13 -8.40
N PHE A 76 -8.81 3.98 -8.61
CA PHE A 76 -9.31 2.67 -8.18
C PHE A 76 -8.48 2.08 -7.02
N SER A 77 -9.11 1.24 -6.20
CA SER A 77 -8.43 0.45 -5.17
C SER A 77 -7.98 -0.89 -5.76
N LEU A 78 -6.68 -1.07 -5.94
CA LEU A 78 -6.12 -2.36 -6.34
C LEU A 78 -6.36 -3.42 -5.27
N LEU A 79 -6.32 -3.04 -3.99
CA LEU A 79 -6.60 -3.95 -2.89
C LEU A 79 -8.04 -4.49 -2.97
N ALA A 80 -9.02 -3.63 -3.22
CA ALA A 80 -10.41 -4.04 -3.38
C ALA A 80 -10.58 -5.00 -4.57
N ILE A 81 -9.94 -4.73 -5.70
CA ILE A 81 -9.98 -5.62 -6.87
C ILE A 81 -9.41 -7.01 -6.53
N LEU A 82 -8.28 -7.06 -5.83
CA LEU A 82 -7.65 -8.33 -5.42
C LEU A 82 -8.51 -9.13 -4.44
N LEU A 83 -9.19 -8.45 -3.53
CA LEU A 83 -10.03 -9.10 -2.51
C LEU A 83 -11.43 -9.47 -3.00
N THR A 84 -11.88 -8.93 -4.13
CA THR A 84 -13.20 -9.20 -4.73
C THR A 84 -13.13 -10.11 -5.96
N ALA A 85 -11.93 -10.49 -6.39
CA ALA A 85 -11.70 -11.48 -7.45
C ALA A 85 -11.88 -12.92 -6.92
N THR A 86 -13.11 -13.26 -6.53
CA THR A 86 -13.55 -14.61 -6.14
C THR A 86 -14.75 -15.06 -6.94
#